data_AF-A0A0E3NWJ2-F1
#
_entry.id   AF-A0A0E3NWJ2-F1
#
_cell.length_a   1.000
_cell.length_b   1.000
_cell.length_c   1.000
_cell.angle_alpha   90.00
_cell.angle_beta   90.00
_cell.angle_gamma   90.00
#
_symmetry.space_group_name_H-M   'P 1'
#
loop_
_entity.id
_entity.type
_entity.pdbx_description
1 polymer ?
#
loop_
_entity_poly.entity_id
_entity_poly.type
_entity_poly.pdbx_seq_one_letter_code
_entity_poly.pdbx_strand_id
1 'polypeptide(L)'
;MNLWLLKAAGTLEDEEAMLENNVITIGWSEFPDLSRTENKAQVKQVMLEKYPGMQEERCETWAGEINTFIKELRLGDFVAVPLKTRNEVIVGKVSGDYEYREVSPFMSHVRNVRWLKTLLKGDFEEEYDVDLNSPETLLRVRASKEKIAGFMEIKSLGTLHYELALVLEDLELLREQLQELLVRLLETDDLSKAKLIATEMEKLLREKTIG
;
A
#
# COMPACT_ATOMS: atom_id res chain seq x y z
N MET A 1 0.54 4.25 20.43
CA MET A 1 0.65 3.41 19.23
C MET A 1 -0.66 2.68 19.09
N ASN A 2 -1.38 2.99 18.03
CA ASN A 2 -2.65 2.39 17.66
C ASN A 2 -2.50 1.67 16.32
N LEU A 3 -3.44 0.78 16.00
CA LEU A 3 -3.62 0.26 14.65
C LEU A 3 -4.86 0.93 14.05
N TRP A 4 -4.72 1.45 12.84
CA TRP A 4 -5.78 2.07 12.06
C TRP A 4 -6.00 1.27 10.79
N LEU A 5 -7.25 0.93 10.49
CA LEU A 5 -7.60 0.42 9.17
C LEU A 5 -8.00 1.63 8.32
N LEU A 6 -7.29 1.82 7.22
CA LEU A 6 -7.48 2.92 6.28
C LEU A 6 -7.73 2.34 4.89
N LYS A 7 -8.94 2.52 4.37
CA LYS A 7 -9.32 2.13 3.01
C LYS A 7 -8.92 3.26 2.05
N ALA A 8 -7.61 3.41 1.89
CA ALA A 8 -7.03 4.36 0.93
C ALA A 8 -7.18 3.84 -0.51
N ALA A 9 -7.05 4.75 -1.48
CA ALA A 9 -6.95 4.48 -2.91
C ALA A 9 -8.24 3.96 -3.61
N GLY A 10 -8.58 4.59 -4.73
CA GLY A 10 -9.74 4.24 -5.56
C GLY A 10 -9.42 3.15 -6.59
N THR A 11 -8.18 3.17 -7.08
CA THR A 11 -7.72 2.55 -8.33
C THR A 11 -6.36 1.85 -8.16
N LEU A 12 -5.92 1.11 -9.19
CA LEU A 12 -4.58 0.51 -9.21
C LEU A 12 -3.50 1.60 -9.20
N GLU A 13 -3.68 2.67 -9.98
CA GLU A 13 -2.70 3.76 -10.06
C GLU A 13 -2.51 4.45 -8.70
N ASP A 14 -3.58 4.59 -7.93
CA ASP A 14 -3.50 5.15 -6.57
C ASP A 14 -2.71 4.24 -5.62
N GLU A 15 -2.89 2.92 -5.71
CA GLU A 15 -2.17 1.94 -4.89
C GLU A 15 -0.68 1.94 -5.20
N GLU A 16 -0.32 1.95 -6.49
CA GLU A 16 1.07 2.00 -6.94
C GLU A 16 1.74 3.30 -6.48
N ALA A 17 1.11 4.46 -6.72
CA ALA A 17 1.65 5.74 -6.29
C ALA A 17 1.79 5.83 -4.76
N MET A 18 0.87 5.24 -3.99
CA MET A 18 0.93 5.18 -2.52
C MET A 18 2.16 4.37 -2.05
N LEU A 19 2.39 3.20 -2.67
CA LEU A 19 3.52 2.33 -2.36
C LEU A 19 4.86 2.98 -2.75
N GLU A 20 4.97 3.49 -3.99
CA GLU A 20 6.18 4.13 -4.52
C GLU A 20 6.61 5.34 -3.68
N ASN A 21 5.65 6.20 -3.32
CA ASN A 21 5.93 7.42 -2.57
C ASN A 21 6.00 7.21 -1.06
N ASN A 22 5.74 5.99 -0.56
CA ASN A 22 5.73 5.67 0.87
C ASN A 22 4.81 6.62 1.66
N VAL A 23 3.60 6.83 1.15
CA VAL A 23 2.58 7.68 1.78
C VAL A 23 1.30 6.89 2.02
N ILE A 24 0.44 7.40 2.89
CA ILE A 24 -0.99 7.05 2.93
C ILE A 24 -1.80 8.30 2.66
N THR A 25 -3.01 8.13 2.13
CA THR A 25 -3.97 9.23 1.91
C THR A 25 -5.33 8.92 2.52
N ILE A 26 -6.07 9.97 2.87
CA ILE A 26 -7.49 9.87 3.17
C ILE A 26 -8.36 10.12 1.94
N GLY A 27 -7.80 10.56 0.80
CA GLY A 27 -8.55 11.02 -0.38
C GLY A 27 -8.94 12.49 -0.30
N TRP A 28 -10.11 12.84 -0.85
CA TRP A 28 -10.65 14.21 -0.92
C TRP A 28 -9.65 15.26 -1.44
N SER A 29 -8.91 14.95 -2.52
CA SER A 29 -7.90 15.86 -3.07
C SER A 29 -8.49 17.20 -3.54
N GLU A 30 -9.79 17.27 -3.81
CA GLU A 30 -10.50 18.50 -4.15
C GLU A 30 -10.68 19.48 -2.97
N PHE A 31 -10.39 19.04 -1.74
CA PHE A 31 -10.43 19.91 -0.56
C PHE A 31 -9.16 20.76 -0.46
N PRO A 32 -9.27 22.00 0.06
CA PRO A 32 -8.10 22.83 0.34
C PRO A 32 -7.28 22.23 1.48
N ASP A 33 -6.07 22.75 1.72
CA ASP A 33 -5.27 22.40 2.89
C ASP A 33 -6.09 22.49 4.20
N LEU A 34 -6.18 21.38 4.91
CA LEU A 34 -6.93 21.27 6.15
C LEU A 34 -6.04 21.38 7.40
N SER A 35 -4.74 21.68 7.25
CA SER A 35 -3.78 21.82 8.35
C SER A 35 -4.26 22.80 9.45
N ARG A 36 -4.97 23.85 9.03
CA ARG A 36 -5.51 24.92 9.89
C ARG A 36 -6.85 24.60 10.53
N THR A 37 -7.51 23.51 10.13
CA THR A 37 -8.74 23.08 10.81
C THR A 37 -8.41 22.69 12.25
N GLU A 38 -9.24 23.06 13.21
CA GLU A 38 -9.03 22.78 14.64
C GLU A 38 -9.85 21.59 15.12
N ASN A 39 -10.97 21.32 14.46
CA ASN A 39 -11.93 20.32 14.88
C ASN A 39 -12.79 19.83 13.70
N LYS A 40 -13.52 18.74 13.96
CA LYS A 40 -14.48 18.13 13.03
C LYS A 40 -15.48 19.13 12.45
N ALA A 41 -15.95 20.11 13.22
CA ALA A 41 -16.97 21.05 12.75
C ALA A 41 -16.42 21.95 11.61
N GLN A 42 -15.15 22.36 11.69
CA GLN A 42 -14.51 23.10 10.61
C GLN A 42 -14.28 22.24 9.36
N VAL A 43 -13.94 20.96 9.53
CA VAL A 43 -13.88 20.01 8.40
C VAL A 43 -15.25 19.83 7.75
N LYS A 44 -16.31 19.72 8.56
CA LYS A 44 -17.71 19.62 8.10
C LYS A 44 -18.11 20.85 7.27
N GLN A 45 -17.70 22.05 7.67
CA GLN A 45 -17.95 23.28 6.92
C GLN A 45 -17.36 23.22 5.52
N VAL A 46 -16.07 22.87 5.40
CA VAL A 46 -15.40 22.70 4.09
C VAL A 46 -16.12 21.66 3.22
N MET A 47 -16.57 20.56 3.82
CA MET A 47 -17.30 19.51 3.13
C MET A 47 -18.66 19.99 2.60
N LEU A 48 -19.43 20.73 3.39
CA LEU A 48 -20.73 21.27 2.98
C LEU A 48 -20.62 22.36 1.90
N GLU A 49 -19.51 23.12 1.91
CA GLU A 49 -19.20 24.08 0.84
C GLU A 49 -18.92 23.37 -0.49
N LYS A 50 -18.19 22.24 -0.45
CA LYS A 50 -17.85 21.45 -1.65
C LYS A 50 -18.99 20.57 -2.15
N TYR A 51 -19.85 20.07 -1.25
CA TYR A 51 -20.99 19.23 -1.60
C TYR A 51 -22.31 19.78 -1.01
N PRO A 52 -22.87 20.85 -1.60
CA PRO A 52 -24.15 21.39 -1.18
C PRO A 52 -25.26 20.32 -1.30
N GLY A 53 -25.94 20.01 -0.21
CA GLY A 53 -27.03 19.02 -0.18
C GLY A 53 -26.63 17.59 0.19
N MET A 54 -25.38 17.37 0.64
CA MET A 54 -24.99 16.09 1.24
C MET A 54 -25.85 15.77 2.48
N GLN A 55 -26.19 14.49 2.65
CA GLN A 55 -26.89 13.98 3.84
C GLN A 55 -26.09 14.26 5.11
N GLU A 56 -26.75 14.79 6.13
CA GLU A 56 -26.08 15.27 7.35
C GLU A 56 -25.31 14.16 8.07
N GLU A 57 -25.89 12.97 8.21
CA GLU A 57 -25.26 11.82 8.85
C GLU A 57 -23.96 11.39 8.14
N ARG A 58 -23.98 11.33 6.80
CA ARG A 58 -22.79 11.00 5.99
C ARG A 58 -21.71 12.07 6.14
N CYS A 59 -22.12 13.34 6.13
CA CYS A 59 -21.21 14.46 6.29
C CYS A 59 -20.53 14.45 7.68
N GLU A 60 -21.29 14.13 8.73
CA GLU A 60 -20.75 13.96 10.09
C GLU A 60 -19.71 12.84 10.17
N THR A 61 -19.99 11.68 9.58
CA THR A 61 -19.08 10.54 9.55
C THR A 61 -17.79 10.89 8.81
N TRP A 62 -17.88 11.36 7.57
CA TRP A 62 -16.69 11.68 6.75
C TRP A 62 -15.87 12.83 7.33
N ALA A 63 -16.51 13.87 7.86
CA ALA A 63 -15.78 14.92 8.57
C ALA A 63 -15.03 14.38 9.79
N GLY A 64 -15.62 13.40 10.49
CA GLY A 64 -14.97 12.69 11.59
C GLY A 64 -13.74 11.90 11.15
N GLU A 65 -13.84 11.14 10.06
CA GLU A 65 -12.74 10.36 9.49
C GLU A 65 -11.59 11.24 9.02
N ILE A 66 -11.90 12.32 8.29
CA ILE A 66 -10.91 13.30 7.83
C ILE A 66 -10.25 13.99 9.03
N ASN A 67 -11.03 14.43 10.02
CA ASN A 67 -10.48 15.02 11.25
C ASN A 67 -9.57 14.03 11.99
N THR A 68 -9.96 12.74 12.05
CA THR A 68 -9.14 11.68 12.66
C THR A 68 -7.81 11.53 11.93
N PHE A 69 -7.83 11.48 10.59
CA PHE A 69 -6.61 11.40 9.79
C PHE A 69 -5.68 12.60 10.02
N ILE A 70 -6.22 13.81 10.07
CA ILE A 70 -5.41 15.04 10.24
C ILE A 70 -4.94 15.21 11.68
N LYS A 71 -5.80 14.92 12.67
CA LYS A 71 -5.63 15.34 14.06
C LYS A 71 -5.53 14.24 15.07
N GLU A 72 -5.80 12.97 14.77
CA GLU A 72 -5.72 11.88 15.75
C GLU A 72 -4.70 10.81 15.37
N LEU A 73 -4.51 10.54 14.09
CA LEU A 73 -3.45 9.69 13.59
C LEU A 73 -2.08 10.33 13.93
N ARG A 74 -1.19 9.56 14.56
CA ARG A 74 0.09 10.06 15.10
C ARG A 74 1.29 9.36 14.49
N LEU A 75 2.43 10.06 14.50
CA LEU A 75 3.74 9.46 14.30
C LEU A 75 3.89 8.19 15.15
N GLY A 76 4.28 7.09 14.52
CA GLY A 76 4.51 5.81 15.16
C GLY A 76 3.26 4.94 15.36
N ASP A 77 2.06 5.42 15.02
CA ASP A 77 0.91 4.53 14.85
C ASP A 77 1.09 3.63 13.62
N PHE A 78 0.35 2.53 13.59
CA PHE A 78 0.30 1.61 12.46
C PHE A 78 -0.94 1.85 11.64
N VAL A 79 -0.80 1.66 10.35
CA VAL A 79 -1.88 1.72 9.38
C VAL A 79 -1.91 0.42 8.59
N ALA A 80 -3.08 -0.19 8.50
CA ALA A 80 -3.39 -1.30 7.63
C ALA A 80 -4.22 -0.77 6.46
N VAL A 81 -3.79 -1.05 5.23
CA VAL A 81 -4.46 -0.61 4.01
C VAL A 81 -4.81 -1.85 3.18
N PRO A 82 -6.10 -2.21 3.05
CA PRO A 82 -6.53 -3.27 2.17
C PRO A 82 -6.43 -2.80 0.72
N LEU A 83 -5.67 -3.51 -0.10
CA LEU A 83 -5.57 -3.24 -1.54
C LEU A 83 -6.84 -3.72 -2.23
N LYS A 84 -7.42 -2.95 -3.14
CA LYS A 84 -8.56 -3.35 -3.96
C LYS A 84 -8.15 -4.30 -5.08
N THR A 85 -6.94 -4.11 -5.62
CA THR A 85 -6.48 -4.88 -6.79
C THR A 85 -5.96 -6.26 -6.44
N ARG A 86 -5.62 -6.48 -5.16
CA ARG A 86 -5.04 -7.73 -4.64
C ARG A 86 -5.79 -8.23 -3.41
N ASN A 87 -5.65 -9.51 -3.08
CA ASN A 87 -6.22 -10.09 -1.86
C ASN A 87 -5.33 -9.83 -0.63
N GLU A 88 -4.85 -8.60 -0.49
CA GLU A 88 -3.78 -8.24 0.44
C GLU A 88 -4.14 -7.02 1.29
N VAL A 89 -3.55 -6.96 2.48
CA VAL A 89 -3.52 -5.81 3.39
C VAL A 89 -2.06 -5.46 3.62
N ILE A 90 -1.65 -4.27 3.20
CA ILE A 90 -0.31 -3.76 3.52
C ILE A 90 -0.36 -3.06 4.87
N VAL A 91 0.63 -3.32 5.71
CA VAL A 91 0.76 -2.73 7.03
C VAL A 91 2.02 -1.87 7.07
N GLY A 92 1.86 -0.62 7.49
CA GLY A 92 2.93 0.35 7.63
C GLY A 92 2.90 1.07 8.95
N LYS A 93 4.03 1.71 9.31
CA LYS A 93 4.15 2.58 10.48
C LYS A 93 4.22 4.04 10.03
N VAL A 94 3.33 4.87 10.53
CA VAL A 94 3.29 6.30 10.22
C VAL A 94 4.63 6.94 10.63
N SER A 95 5.30 7.57 9.68
CA SER A 95 6.66 8.13 9.82
C SER A 95 6.70 9.65 9.69
N GLY A 96 5.56 10.30 9.43
CA GLY A 96 5.45 11.76 9.38
C GLY A 96 4.10 12.29 9.88
N ASP A 97 4.06 13.59 10.10
CA ASP A 97 2.82 14.32 10.39
C ASP A 97 1.96 14.48 9.12
N TYR A 98 0.78 15.07 9.29
CA TYR A 98 -0.08 15.41 8.15
C TYR A 98 0.60 16.45 7.26
N GLU A 99 0.57 16.21 5.96
CA GLU A 99 1.08 17.11 4.93
C GLU A 99 -0.01 17.32 3.85
N TYR A 100 -0.13 18.57 3.38
CA TYR A 100 -0.87 18.89 2.18
C TYR A 100 0.10 19.12 1.02
N ARG A 101 0.22 18.12 0.15
CA ARG A 101 1.05 18.17 -1.07
C ARG A 101 0.47 17.22 -2.11
N GLU A 102 0.48 17.64 -3.37
CA GLU A 102 0.01 16.82 -4.47
C GLU A 102 1.04 15.72 -4.78
N VAL A 103 0.66 14.47 -4.49
CA VAL A 103 1.42 13.26 -4.89
C VAL A 103 0.84 12.68 -6.18
N SER A 104 -0.48 12.73 -6.31
CA SER A 104 -1.22 12.41 -7.53
C SER A 104 -2.50 13.28 -7.56
N PRO A 105 -3.24 13.32 -8.69
CA PRO A 105 -4.52 14.03 -8.77
C PRO A 105 -5.55 13.63 -7.69
N PHE A 106 -5.43 12.44 -7.10
CA PHE A 106 -6.32 11.92 -6.07
C PHE A 106 -5.72 11.97 -4.65
N MET A 107 -4.44 12.35 -4.53
CA MET A 107 -3.68 12.30 -3.28
C MET A 107 -3.04 13.65 -2.98
N SER A 108 -3.77 14.49 -2.24
CA SER A 108 -3.23 15.76 -1.72
C SER A 108 -3.12 15.80 -0.20
N HIS A 109 -3.95 15.01 0.49
CA HIS A 109 -3.92 14.87 1.95
C HIS A 109 -3.17 13.60 2.33
N VAL A 110 -1.91 13.74 2.75
CA VAL A 110 -1.01 12.59 2.91
C VAL A 110 -0.31 12.57 4.27
N ARG A 111 0.19 11.40 4.62
CA ARG A 111 1.18 11.18 5.68
C ARG A 111 2.23 10.21 5.20
N ASN A 112 3.49 10.45 5.52
CA ASN A 112 4.55 9.48 5.23
C ASN A 112 4.37 8.23 6.10
N VAL A 113 4.68 7.07 5.52
CA VAL A 113 4.60 5.76 6.15
C VAL A 113 5.86 4.96 5.81
N ARG A 114 6.29 4.08 6.72
CA ARG A 114 7.25 3.02 6.40
C ARG A 114 6.49 1.70 6.31
N TRP A 115 6.40 1.13 5.12
CA TRP A 115 5.79 -0.19 4.93
C TRP A 115 6.60 -1.29 5.65
N LEU A 116 5.91 -2.24 6.26
CA LEU A 116 6.51 -3.26 7.14
C LEU A 116 6.20 -4.69 6.72
N LYS A 117 4.93 -4.98 6.45
CA LYS A 117 4.44 -6.33 6.15
C LYS A 117 3.27 -6.26 5.18
N THR A 118 3.06 -7.34 4.45
CA THR A 118 1.85 -7.60 3.68
C THR A 118 1.21 -8.87 4.24
N LEU A 119 -0.10 -8.84 4.44
CA LEU A 119 -0.91 -9.94 4.96
C LEU A 119 -2.02 -10.26 3.96
N LEU A 120 -2.53 -11.48 3.96
CA LEU A 120 -3.77 -11.77 3.23
C LEU A 120 -4.96 -11.12 3.94
N LYS A 121 -5.98 -10.70 3.19
CA LYS A 121 -7.19 -10.08 3.76
C LYS A 121 -7.87 -10.97 4.79
N GLY A 122 -8.08 -12.24 4.46
CA GLY A 122 -8.73 -13.20 5.37
C GLY A 122 -7.96 -13.36 6.69
N ASP A 123 -6.64 -13.50 6.62
CA ASP A 123 -5.79 -13.60 7.81
C ASP A 123 -5.88 -12.34 8.68
N PHE A 124 -5.92 -11.16 8.05
CA PHE A 124 -6.08 -9.89 8.78
C PHE A 124 -7.46 -9.76 9.42
N GLU A 125 -8.54 -10.13 8.72
CA GLU A 125 -9.90 -10.11 9.26
C GLU A 125 -10.03 -11.04 10.47
N GLU A 126 -9.52 -12.27 10.37
CA GLU A 126 -9.54 -13.25 11.45
C GLU A 126 -8.67 -12.80 12.63
N GLU A 127 -7.44 -12.35 12.37
CA GLU A 127 -6.50 -11.99 13.43
C GLU A 127 -6.95 -10.75 14.19
N TYR A 128 -7.51 -9.75 13.51
CA TYR A 128 -7.83 -8.45 14.10
C TYR A 128 -9.32 -8.25 14.42
N ASP A 129 -10.19 -9.21 14.09
CA ASP A 129 -11.65 -9.14 14.26
C ASP A 129 -12.24 -7.88 13.62
N VAL A 130 -11.97 -7.72 12.32
CA VAL A 130 -12.38 -6.56 11.51
C VAL A 130 -13.10 -7.02 10.26
N ASP A 131 -14.14 -6.28 9.85
CA ASP A 131 -14.78 -6.42 8.55
C ASP A 131 -14.19 -5.43 7.54
N LEU A 132 -13.45 -5.92 6.54
CA LEU A 132 -12.87 -5.06 5.51
C LEU A 132 -13.94 -4.47 4.57
N ASN A 133 -15.16 -5.02 4.54
CA ASN A 133 -16.28 -4.52 3.74
C ASN A 133 -17.11 -3.45 4.43
N SER A 134 -16.74 -3.07 5.66
CA SER A 134 -17.42 -2.00 6.38
C SER A 134 -17.39 -0.68 5.57
N PRO A 135 -18.35 0.25 5.73
CA PRO A 135 -18.41 1.45 4.90
C PRO A 135 -17.39 2.53 5.28
N GLU A 136 -16.77 2.44 6.47
CA GLU A 136 -15.86 3.46 6.99
C GLU A 136 -14.54 3.48 6.22
N THR A 137 -14.08 4.69 5.91
CA THR A 137 -12.78 4.93 5.25
C THR A 137 -11.64 4.75 6.22
N LEU A 138 -11.82 5.22 7.47
CA LEU A 138 -10.80 5.19 8.50
C LEU A 138 -11.43 4.79 9.84
N LEU A 139 -10.95 3.69 10.40
CA LEU A 139 -11.37 3.24 11.72
C LEU A 139 -10.20 2.76 12.56
N ARG A 140 -10.34 2.86 13.88
CA ARG A 140 -9.37 2.34 14.83
C ARG A 140 -9.63 0.86 15.08
N VAL A 141 -8.64 0.03 14.81
CA VAL A 141 -8.70 -1.42 15.07
C VAL A 141 -8.41 -1.68 16.55
N ARG A 142 -9.23 -2.54 17.17
CA ARG A 142 -9.04 -2.94 18.56
C ARG A 142 -8.08 -4.12 18.62
N ALA A 143 -6.79 -3.82 18.79
CA ALA A 143 -5.75 -4.83 18.93
C ALA A 143 -5.01 -4.68 20.27
N SER A 144 -4.53 -5.80 20.82
CA SER A 144 -3.66 -5.78 22.00
C SER A 144 -2.30 -5.16 21.64
N LYS A 145 -1.57 -4.68 22.66
CA LYS A 145 -0.24 -4.09 22.43
C LYS A 145 0.74 -5.11 21.87
N GLU A 146 0.60 -6.38 22.26
CA GLU A 146 1.41 -7.49 21.80
C GLU A 146 1.19 -7.75 20.31
N LYS A 147 -0.08 -7.80 19.85
CA LYS A 147 -0.41 -7.91 18.43
C LYS A 147 0.18 -6.75 17.61
N ILE A 148 -0.01 -5.52 18.09
CA ILE A 148 0.55 -4.32 17.45
C ILE A 148 2.09 -4.37 17.43
N ALA A 149 2.72 -4.85 18.50
CA ALA A 149 4.18 -5.01 18.55
C ALA A 149 4.70 -6.08 17.58
N GLY A 150 3.89 -7.09 17.25
CA GLY A 150 4.20 -8.12 16.24
C GLY A 150 4.48 -7.56 14.84
N PHE A 151 3.97 -6.37 14.50
CA PHE A 151 4.34 -5.69 13.26
C PHE A 151 5.79 -5.23 13.24
N MET A 152 6.38 -4.97 14.42
CA MET A 152 7.77 -4.55 14.56
C MET A 152 8.74 -5.72 14.67
N GLU A 153 8.29 -6.97 14.54
CA GLU A 153 9.21 -8.10 14.45
C GLU A 153 10.13 -7.92 13.25
N ILE A 154 11.32 -7.42 13.55
CA ILE A 154 12.44 -7.35 12.64
C ILE A 154 12.75 -8.81 12.31
N LYS A 155 12.57 -9.19 11.04
CA LYS A 155 13.07 -10.48 10.55
C LYS A 155 14.50 -10.62 11.03
N SER A 156 14.81 -11.74 11.70
CA SER A 156 16.17 -11.95 12.21
C SER A 156 17.16 -11.78 11.05
N LEU A 157 18.39 -11.32 11.33
CA LEU A 157 19.41 -11.22 10.28
C LEU A 157 19.59 -12.57 9.56
N GLY A 158 19.44 -13.70 10.28
CA GLY A 158 19.44 -15.03 9.69
C GLY A 158 18.29 -15.28 8.71
N THR A 159 17.08 -14.85 9.03
CA THR A 159 15.91 -14.95 8.15
C THR A 159 16.09 -14.10 6.90
N LEU A 160 16.55 -12.85 7.06
CA LEU A 160 16.85 -11.97 5.92
C LEU A 160 17.96 -12.52 5.04
N HIS A 161 19.03 -13.02 5.65
CA HIS A 161 20.15 -13.63 4.94
C HIS A 161 19.70 -14.87 4.14
N TYR A 162 18.83 -15.70 4.72
CA TYR A 162 18.29 -16.87 4.04
C TYR A 162 17.38 -16.51 2.86
N GLU A 163 16.44 -15.58 3.04
CA GLU A 163 15.57 -15.09 1.96
C GLU A 163 16.38 -14.43 0.84
N LEU A 164 17.37 -13.61 1.19
CA LEU A 164 18.28 -13.01 0.20
C LEU A 164 19.10 -14.08 -0.54
N ALA A 165 19.60 -15.11 0.17
CA ALA A 165 20.34 -16.20 -0.46
C ALA A 165 19.48 -16.97 -1.48
N LEU A 166 18.21 -17.25 -1.15
CA LEU A 166 17.25 -17.87 -2.07
C LEU A 166 17.02 -17.02 -3.33
N VAL A 167 16.77 -15.72 -3.16
CA VAL A 167 16.56 -14.80 -4.30
C VAL A 167 17.82 -14.71 -5.17
N LEU A 168 19.01 -14.69 -4.56
CA LEU A 168 20.27 -14.69 -5.30
C LEU A 168 20.47 -15.98 -6.09
N GLU A 169 20.13 -17.14 -5.52
CA GLU A 169 20.19 -18.43 -6.21
C GLU A 169 19.25 -18.47 -7.42
N ASP A 170 18.03 -17.95 -7.27
CA ASP A 170 17.06 -17.81 -8.37
C ASP A 170 17.57 -16.90 -9.50
N LEU A 171 18.22 -15.79 -9.15
CA LEU A 171 18.81 -14.87 -10.14
C LEU A 171 20.02 -15.48 -10.85
N GLU A 172 20.85 -16.24 -10.13
CA GLU A 172 21.97 -16.99 -10.72
C GLU A 172 21.47 -18.04 -11.71
N LEU A 173 20.43 -18.80 -11.35
CA LEU A 173 19.81 -19.78 -12.24
C LEU A 173 19.22 -19.12 -13.50
N LEU A 174 18.50 -18.01 -13.34
CA LEU A 174 17.96 -17.26 -14.49
C LEU A 174 19.08 -16.76 -15.42
N ARG A 175 20.19 -16.27 -14.84
CA ARG A 175 21.36 -15.83 -15.62
C ARG A 175 21.95 -16.98 -16.43
N GLU A 176 22.12 -18.15 -15.84
CA GLU A 176 22.66 -19.34 -16.54
C GLU A 176 21.76 -19.78 -17.70
N GLN A 177 20.45 -19.84 -17.48
CA GLN A 177 19.48 -20.20 -18.52
C GLN A 177 19.49 -19.19 -19.68
N LEU A 178 19.57 -17.90 -19.40
CA LEU A 178 19.69 -16.87 -20.43
C LEU A 178 21.00 -16.96 -21.20
N GLN A 179 22.10 -17.31 -20.54
CA GLN A 179 23.39 -17.52 -21.20
C GLN A 179 23.36 -18.72 -22.16
N GLU A 180 22.75 -19.83 -21.77
CA GLU A 180 22.58 -21.00 -22.65
C GLU A 180 21.77 -20.64 -23.90
N LEU A 181 20.68 -19.88 -23.74
CA LEU A 181 19.86 -19.42 -24.86
C LEU A 181 20.61 -18.46 -25.77
N LEU A 182 21.44 -17.56 -25.22
CA LEU A 182 22.30 -16.68 -26.01
C LEU A 182 23.31 -17.45 -26.85
N VAL A 183 23.93 -18.51 -26.29
CA VAL A 183 24.85 -19.38 -27.04
C VAL A 183 24.10 -20.08 -28.18
N ARG A 184 22.94 -20.69 -27.90
CA ARG A 184 22.08 -21.32 -28.93
C ARG A 184 21.68 -20.33 -30.04
N LEU A 185 21.46 -19.06 -29.68
CA LEU A 185 21.13 -18.01 -30.64
C LEU A 185 22.33 -17.64 -31.52
N LEU A 186 23.53 -17.54 -30.93
CA LEU A 186 24.77 -17.26 -31.66
C LEU A 186 25.14 -18.38 -32.66
N GLU A 187 24.81 -19.63 -32.34
CA GLU A 187 25.07 -20.80 -33.18
C GLU A 187 24.01 -21.04 -34.27
N THR A 188 22.95 -20.23 -34.30
CA THR A 188 21.80 -20.43 -35.20
C THR A 188 21.81 -19.44 -36.37
N ASP A 189 21.88 -19.97 -37.60
CA ASP A 189 21.70 -19.20 -38.84
C ASP A 189 20.24 -19.23 -39.36
N ASP A 190 19.33 -19.95 -38.68
CA ASP A 190 17.92 -20.11 -39.06
C ASP A 190 17.03 -19.10 -38.31
N LEU A 191 16.42 -18.18 -39.05
CA LEU A 191 15.54 -17.14 -38.51
C LEU A 191 14.34 -17.69 -37.71
N SER A 192 13.80 -18.86 -38.08
CA SER A 192 12.67 -19.46 -37.38
C SER A 192 13.10 -20.01 -36.02
N LYS A 193 14.28 -20.62 -35.94
CA LYS A 193 14.87 -21.08 -34.67
C LYS A 193 15.28 -19.91 -33.78
N ALA A 194 15.86 -18.85 -34.36
CA ALA A 194 16.19 -17.63 -33.63
C ALA A 194 14.94 -17.01 -32.97
N LYS A 195 13.82 -16.95 -33.69
CA LYS A 195 12.54 -16.48 -33.13
C LYS A 195 12.02 -17.36 -32.00
N LEU A 196 12.16 -18.68 -32.10
CA LEU A 196 11.75 -19.61 -31.04
C LEU A 196 12.56 -19.38 -29.76
N ILE A 197 13.88 -19.23 -29.89
CA ILE A 197 14.78 -18.94 -28.77
C ILE A 197 14.42 -17.60 -28.11
N ALA A 198 14.14 -16.57 -28.91
CA ALA A 198 13.72 -15.26 -28.39
C ALA A 198 12.41 -15.35 -27.57
N THR A 199 11.42 -16.13 -28.03
CA THR A 199 10.19 -16.38 -27.28
C THR A 199 10.44 -17.14 -25.96
N GLU A 200 11.38 -18.09 -25.97
CA GLU A 200 11.80 -18.83 -24.77
C GLU A 200 12.44 -17.89 -23.72
N MET A 201 13.32 -16.98 -24.16
CA MET A 201 13.90 -15.94 -23.31
C MET A 201 12.83 -15.01 -22.72
N GLU A 202 11.87 -14.57 -23.54
CA GLU A 202 10.78 -13.68 -23.07
C GLU A 202 9.91 -14.39 -22.01
N LYS A 203 9.62 -15.67 -22.20
CA LYS A 203 8.87 -16.47 -21.24
C LYS A 203 9.60 -16.59 -19.91
N LEU A 204 10.90 -16.92 -19.93
CA LEU A 204 11.74 -17.01 -18.73
C LEU A 204 11.77 -15.70 -17.93
N LEU A 205 11.91 -14.57 -18.63
CA LEU A 205 11.90 -13.25 -17.99
C LEU A 205 10.53 -12.95 -17.36
N ARG A 206 9.42 -13.26 -18.02
CA ARG A 206 8.08 -13.04 -17.47
C ARG A 206 7.80 -13.89 -16.24
N GLU A 207 8.16 -15.18 -16.26
CA GLU A 207 7.91 -16.10 -15.14
C GLU A 207 8.66 -15.70 -13.86
N LYS A 208 9.84 -15.09 -13.99
CA LYS A 208 10.65 -14.64 -12.84
C LYS A 208 10.41 -13.19 -12.41
N THR A 209 9.57 -12.42 -13.10
CA THR A 209 9.22 -11.02 -12.74
C THR A 209 7.93 -10.92 -11.90
N ILE A 210 7.18 -12.03 -11.73
CA ILE A 210 5.87 -12.06 -11.06
C ILE A 210 5.94 -12.70 -9.65
N GLY A 211 7.13 -13.11 -9.18
CA GLY A 211 7.36 -13.74 -7.88
C GLY A 211 7.78 -12.78 -6.78
#